data_AF-A0A9W6KPR8-F1
#
_entry.id   AF-A0A9W6KPR8-F1
#
_cell.length_a   1.000
_cell.length_b   1.000
_cell.length_c   1.000
_cell.angle_alpha   90.00
_cell.angle_beta   90.00
_cell.angle_gamma   90.00
#
_symmetry.space_group_name_H-M   'P 1'
#
loop_
_entity.id
_entity.type
_entity.pdbx_description
1 polymer ?
#
loop_
_entity_poly.entity_id
_entity_poly.type
_entity_poly.pdbx_seq_one_letter_code
_entity_poly.pdbx_strand_id
1 'polypeptide(L)'
;MRIRTIGAAAVALAAAGVGLAVTAPAQAATAIPAHVFAPYFEAYNGDSLSGLSQQSGAKYLTMAFIQTAGPGSCTVYWNGDTGLPITGSSFGSDIAAIRARGGDVIPSFGGYAADNGGTEIADGCTDVNQIAAQFEKVITTYDVTRIDLDVEDNSLTNTAGIDRRNKAIKLVEDWAAANGRTIQFVYTLPTTTAGLADSGLAVLRSAVANNARIDIVNQMTFDYYDNQPHQMANDTKSASNGLHSQLQQLYPSKTSQQLWSMIGVTEMVGIDDFGAAETFTVADANAVYSWASQQGIAELSFWALQRDNGGCPGTGGSDTCSGISQGTWDFSHIFAPFTSGGGTPGSPTPTKSTSPSASRSPSASPSPSRSTGPGLTNGNFEAGLAPWTGGLCSVVSSPVHGGTKALKAAASNSDNAQCSQTVAVQANRTYTLTAWVQGGYAFLGATTGAGDTSTWTAGGSTWTKLTVTVSTGSSTSIRVWIHGWYGTGTVYADDVTLV
;
A
#
# COMPACT_ATOMS: atom_id res chain seq x y z
N MET A 1 39.52 31.95 83.35
CA MET A 1 38.11 32.41 83.35
C MET A 1 37.93 33.35 82.16
N ARG A 2 36.96 33.05 81.27
CA ARG A 2 36.44 33.89 80.16
C ARG A 2 37.42 34.15 78.98
N ILE A 3 37.06 34.27 77.70
CA ILE A 3 35.81 34.24 76.88
C ILE A 3 36.21 34.00 75.40
N ARG A 4 35.24 33.57 74.58
CA ARG A 4 35.23 33.24 73.13
C ARG A 4 35.47 34.44 72.16
N THR A 5 35.87 34.12 70.91
CA THR A 5 35.39 34.69 69.61
C THR A 5 36.02 33.86 68.46
N ILE A 6 35.30 32.99 67.74
CA ILE A 6 34.50 33.17 66.50
C ILE A 6 35.24 33.92 65.37
N GLY A 7 35.59 33.18 64.31
CA GLY A 7 35.83 33.68 62.96
C GLY A 7 35.14 32.73 61.97
N ALA A 8 34.09 33.21 61.30
CA ALA A 8 33.33 32.48 60.30
C ALA A 8 33.92 32.75 58.91
N ALA A 9 34.35 31.70 58.19
CA ALA A 9 34.67 31.75 56.78
C ALA A 9 33.51 31.12 55.99
N ALA A 10 33.00 31.87 55.01
CA ALA A 10 31.92 31.45 54.14
C ALA A 10 32.37 30.34 53.19
N VAL A 11 31.63 29.24 53.14
CA VAL A 11 31.76 28.19 52.12
C VAL A 11 30.60 28.37 51.14
N ALA A 12 30.93 28.70 49.88
CA ALA A 12 29.97 28.69 48.78
C ALA A 12 29.66 27.24 48.39
N LEU A 13 28.41 26.80 48.53
CA LEU A 13 27.93 25.55 47.93
C LEU A 13 27.64 25.78 46.44
N ALA A 14 28.42 25.14 45.56
CA ALA A 14 28.03 24.92 44.18
C ALA A 14 27.06 23.74 44.12
N ALA A 15 25.79 24.00 43.82
CA ALA A 15 24.81 22.97 43.53
C ALA A 15 25.01 22.48 42.09
N ALA A 16 25.62 21.31 41.92
CA ALA A 16 25.64 20.60 40.65
C ALA A 16 24.23 20.03 40.40
N GLY A 17 23.48 20.66 39.50
CA GLY A 17 22.21 20.14 39.01
C GLY A 17 22.45 18.90 38.15
N VAL A 18 22.14 17.73 38.69
CA VAL A 18 22.04 16.49 37.91
C VAL A 18 20.78 16.60 37.05
N GLY A 19 20.96 16.98 35.78
CA GLY A 19 19.90 16.91 34.78
C GLY A 19 19.60 15.45 34.48
N LEU A 20 18.50 14.93 35.03
CA LEU A 20 17.91 13.68 34.58
C LEU A 20 17.45 13.88 33.13
N ALA A 21 18.24 13.39 32.18
CA ALA A 21 17.78 13.22 30.81
C ALA A 21 16.64 12.20 30.83
N VAL A 22 15.40 12.70 30.72
CA VAL A 22 14.25 11.87 30.43
C VAL A 22 14.43 11.38 29.00
N THR A 23 14.98 10.19 28.83
CA THR A 23 14.87 9.45 27.58
C THR A 23 13.40 9.24 27.33
N ALA A 24 12.83 10.00 26.39
CA ALA A 24 11.53 9.66 25.83
C ALA A 24 11.59 8.18 25.39
N PRO A 25 10.55 7.36 25.65
CA PRO A 25 10.51 6.03 25.08
C PRO A 25 10.65 6.19 23.57
N ALA A 26 11.56 5.42 22.96
CA ALA A 26 11.67 5.35 21.52
C ALA A 26 10.26 5.06 20.99
N GLN A 27 9.68 6.00 20.23
CA GLN A 27 8.45 5.74 19.53
C GLN A 27 8.72 4.50 18.67
N ALA A 28 8.06 3.39 18.97
CA ALA A 28 8.16 2.21 18.12
C ALA A 28 7.78 2.64 16.71
N ALA A 29 8.63 2.33 15.73
CA ALA A 29 8.35 2.59 14.32
C ALA A 29 6.91 2.19 13.98
N THR A 30 6.22 3.08 13.27
CA THR A 30 4.83 2.85 12.88
C THR A 30 4.80 1.60 12.00
N ALA A 31 4.03 0.59 12.39
CA ALA A 31 3.90 -0.61 11.57
C ALA A 31 3.41 -0.24 10.17
N ILE A 32 4.06 -0.80 9.15
CA ILE A 32 3.61 -0.64 7.77
C ILE A 32 2.20 -1.25 7.64
N PRO A 33 1.24 -0.57 6.99
CA PRO A 33 -0.12 -1.08 6.84
C PRO A 33 -0.17 -2.45 6.15
N ALA A 34 -1.25 -3.19 6.41
CA ALA A 34 -1.46 -4.53 5.85
C ALA A 34 -1.63 -4.51 4.32
N HIS A 35 -2.17 -3.42 3.77
CA HIS A 35 -2.18 -3.11 2.35
C HIS A 35 -1.39 -1.81 2.16
N VAL A 36 -0.32 -1.85 1.39
CA VAL A 36 0.57 -0.69 1.21
C VAL A 36 0.92 -0.47 -0.26
N PHE A 37 0.91 0.79 -0.68
CA PHE A 37 1.55 1.21 -1.92
C PHE A 37 2.94 1.76 -1.58
N ALA A 38 3.99 1.09 -2.05
CA ALA A 38 5.38 1.44 -1.78
C ALA A 38 6.22 1.34 -3.08
N PRO A 39 6.15 2.33 -3.99
CA PRO A 39 6.93 2.32 -5.21
C PRO A 39 8.43 2.40 -4.90
N TYR A 40 9.25 1.89 -5.83
CA TYR A 40 10.70 1.98 -5.71
C TYR A 40 11.17 3.43 -5.85
N PHE A 41 12.13 3.81 -5.02
CA PHE A 41 12.90 5.04 -5.13
C PHE A 41 14.35 4.68 -5.44
N GLU A 42 14.86 5.20 -6.54
CA GLU A 42 16.25 4.99 -6.98
C GLU A 42 17.21 5.85 -6.15
N ALA A 43 17.86 5.26 -5.15
CA ALA A 43 18.73 5.98 -4.20
C ALA A 43 20.11 6.34 -4.79
N TYR A 44 20.38 6.01 -6.05
CA TYR A 44 21.66 6.26 -6.73
C TYR A 44 21.67 7.49 -7.64
N ASN A 45 20.52 8.12 -7.88
CA ASN A 45 20.41 9.24 -8.82
C ASN A 45 20.59 10.63 -8.19
N GLY A 46 20.65 10.71 -6.86
CA GLY A 46 20.86 11.95 -6.10
C GLY A 46 19.60 12.77 -5.83
N ASP A 47 18.41 12.29 -6.22
CA ASP A 47 17.14 12.96 -5.92
C ASP A 47 16.84 12.97 -4.41
N SER A 48 16.02 13.93 -3.99
CA SER A 48 15.56 14.00 -2.60
C SER A 48 14.48 12.95 -2.33
N LEU A 49 14.81 11.95 -1.51
CA LEU A 49 13.88 10.91 -1.05
C LEU A 49 12.58 11.51 -0.48
N SER A 50 12.70 12.40 0.52
CA SER A 50 11.51 13.01 1.14
C SER A 50 10.81 14.00 0.21
N GLY A 51 11.57 14.66 -0.67
CA GLY A 51 11.05 15.57 -1.69
C GLY A 51 10.17 14.85 -2.72
N LEU A 52 10.61 13.71 -3.27
CA LEU A 52 9.82 12.94 -4.22
C LEU A 52 8.63 12.24 -3.55
N SER A 53 8.78 11.74 -2.31
CA SER A 53 7.64 11.29 -1.51
C SER A 53 6.59 12.40 -1.33
N GLN A 54 7.02 13.65 -1.16
CA GLN A 54 6.09 14.77 -1.02
C GLN A 54 5.38 15.10 -2.32
N GLN A 55 6.10 15.15 -3.44
CA GLN A 55 5.57 15.54 -4.74
C GLN A 55 4.60 14.52 -5.32
N SER A 56 4.95 13.23 -5.24
CA SER A 56 4.13 12.12 -5.74
C SER A 56 2.93 11.79 -4.84
N GLY A 57 3.00 12.17 -3.56
CA GLY A 57 2.05 11.73 -2.55
C GLY A 57 2.28 10.32 -2.01
N ALA A 58 3.27 9.57 -2.53
CA ALA A 58 3.66 8.26 -2.02
C ALA A 58 4.26 8.40 -0.61
N LYS A 59 3.58 7.83 0.39
CA LYS A 59 4.01 7.92 1.80
C LYS A 59 4.95 6.79 2.20
N TYR A 60 4.87 5.65 1.53
CA TYR A 60 5.75 4.52 1.76
C TYR A 60 6.61 4.37 0.51
N LEU A 61 7.91 4.10 0.67
CA LEU A 61 8.84 3.95 -0.45
C LEU A 61 9.76 2.75 -0.21
N THR A 62 9.90 1.92 -1.23
CA THR A 62 10.93 0.86 -1.26
C THR A 62 12.22 1.47 -1.80
N MET A 63 13.32 1.40 -1.07
CA MET A 63 14.55 2.12 -1.40
C MET A 63 15.57 1.21 -2.07
N ALA A 64 15.86 1.47 -3.35
CA ALA A 64 16.80 0.73 -4.17
C ALA A 64 18.18 1.42 -4.21
N PHE A 65 19.31 0.76 -3.97
CA PHE A 65 19.46 -0.57 -3.39
C PHE A 65 20.57 -0.58 -2.33
N ILE A 66 20.53 -1.55 -1.43
CA ILE A 66 21.61 -1.87 -0.52
C ILE A 66 22.39 -3.04 -1.10
N GLN A 67 23.69 -2.85 -1.26
CA GLN A 67 24.60 -3.86 -1.79
C GLN A 67 25.98 -3.73 -1.14
N THR A 68 26.84 -4.72 -1.36
CA THR A 68 28.22 -4.66 -0.90
C THR A 68 29.06 -3.77 -1.81
N ALA A 69 30.16 -3.21 -1.29
CA ALA A 69 31.07 -2.38 -2.09
C ALA A 69 31.85 -3.15 -3.19
N GLY A 70 31.76 -4.48 -3.18
CA GLY A 70 32.43 -5.34 -4.14
C GLY A 70 32.28 -6.82 -3.77
N PRO A 71 32.50 -7.73 -4.73
CA PRO A 71 32.33 -9.17 -4.51
C PRO A 71 33.14 -9.69 -3.33
N GLY A 72 32.50 -10.55 -2.53
CA GLY A 72 33.12 -11.17 -1.36
C GLY A 72 33.18 -10.29 -0.09
N SER A 73 32.78 -9.01 -0.18
CA SER A 73 32.62 -8.16 1.00
C SER A 73 31.42 -8.59 1.84
N CYS A 74 31.50 -8.38 3.15
CA CYS A 74 30.41 -8.60 4.10
C CYS A 74 29.86 -7.28 4.69
N THR A 75 30.23 -6.13 4.13
CA THR A 75 29.73 -4.81 4.54
C THR A 75 28.91 -4.20 3.43
N VAL A 76 27.71 -3.72 3.79
CA VAL A 76 26.78 -3.10 2.84
C VAL A 76 26.74 -1.59 2.97
N TYR A 77 26.38 -0.97 1.85
CA TYR A 77 26.24 0.47 1.64
C TYR A 77 25.05 0.70 0.72
N TRP A 78 24.50 1.91 0.74
CA TRP A 78 23.59 2.31 -0.34
C TRP A 78 24.38 2.32 -1.66
N ASN A 79 23.86 1.60 -2.65
CA ASN A 79 24.42 1.46 -3.99
C ASN A 79 25.86 0.89 -4.01
N GLY A 80 26.30 0.26 -2.91
CA GLY A 80 27.68 -0.21 -2.77
C GLY A 80 28.69 0.94 -2.63
N ASP A 81 28.22 2.18 -2.50
CA ASP A 81 29.07 3.34 -2.40
C ASP A 81 29.52 3.55 -0.94
N THR A 82 30.83 3.43 -0.70
CA THR A 82 31.43 3.67 0.62
C THR A 82 31.18 5.08 1.17
N GLY A 83 30.86 6.05 0.30
CA GLY A 83 30.44 7.41 0.66
C GLY A 83 29.01 7.51 1.20
N LEU A 84 28.17 6.48 1.01
CA LEU A 84 26.80 6.39 1.50
C LEU A 84 26.64 5.19 2.47
N PRO A 85 27.33 5.21 3.62
CA PRO A 85 27.26 4.12 4.59
C PRO A 85 25.88 4.00 5.23
N ILE A 86 25.55 2.80 5.72
CA ILE A 86 24.37 2.57 6.56
C ILE A 86 24.59 3.23 7.92
N THR A 87 24.28 4.52 7.99
CA THR A 87 24.34 5.40 9.17
C THR A 87 23.22 6.44 9.07
N GLY A 88 22.90 7.11 10.18
CA GLY A 88 21.90 8.17 10.18
C GLY A 88 22.22 9.39 9.30
N SER A 89 23.48 9.56 8.88
CA SER A 89 23.84 10.62 7.92
C SER A 89 23.39 10.33 6.49
N SER A 90 23.16 9.06 6.15
CA SER A 90 22.66 8.65 4.84
C SER A 90 21.15 8.45 4.95
N PHE A 91 20.36 9.32 4.32
CA PHE A 91 18.88 9.31 4.29
C PHE A 91 18.14 9.45 5.62
N GLY A 92 18.82 9.48 6.78
CA GLY A 92 18.15 9.51 8.09
C GLY A 92 17.21 10.71 8.28
N SER A 93 17.58 11.89 7.78
CA SER A 93 16.71 13.09 7.81
C SER A 93 15.50 12.97 6.88
N ASP A 94 15.66 12.39 5.69
CA ASP A 94 14.57 12.17 4.74
C ASP A 94 13.56 11.16 5.28
N ILE A 95 14.05 10.06 5.85
CA ILE A 95 13.20 9.03 6.49
C ILE A 95 12.40 9.65 7.64
N ALA A 96 13.03 10.47 8.48
CA ALA A 96 12.34 11.20 9.55
C ALA A 96 11.26 12.15 9.00
N ALA A 97 11.52 12.83 7.88
CA ALA A 97 10.55 13.71 7.23
C ALA A 97 9.36 12.94 6.61
N ILE A 98 9.59 11.77 6.03
CA ILE A 98 8.52 10.87 5.54
C ILE A 98 7.66 10.39 6.70
N ARG A 99 8.28 9.95 7.80
CA ARG A 99 7.59 9.51 9.02
C ARG A 99 6.75 10.62 9.65
N ALA A 100 7.24 11.86 9.64
CA ALA A 100 6.48 13.01 10.11
C ALA A 100 5.18 13.25 9.30
N ARG A 101 5.08 12.69 8.08
CA ARG A 101 3.88 12.74 7.22
C ARG A 101 3.04 11.44 7.28
N GLY A 102 3.34 10.56 8.22
CA GLY A 102 2.63 9.28 8.42
C GLY A 102 3.03 8.19 7.43
N GLY A 103 4.24 8.28 6.87
CA GLY A 103 4.84 7.28 6.00
C GLY A 103 5.94 6.47 6.68
N ASP A 104 6.61 5.61 5.92
CA ASP A 104 7.86 4.96 6.30
C ASP A 104 8.64 4.49 5.06
N VAL A 105 9.79 3.85 5.23
CA VAL A 105 10.58 3.30 4.12
C VAL A 105 10.81 1.79 4.28
N ILE A 106 11.06 1.12 3.16
CA ILE A 106 11.42 -0.29 3.07
C ILE A 106 12.79 -0.37 2.37
N PRO A 107 13.91 -0.50 3.10
CA PRO A 107 15.21 -0.69 2.46
C PRO A 107 15.24 -1.99 1.66
N SER A 108 15.59 -1.91 0.38
CA SER A 108 15.71 -3.04 -0.53
C SER A 108 17.18 -3.42 -0.73
N PHE A 109 17.50 -4.71 -0.64
CA PHE A 109 18.81 -5.26 -0.97
C PHE A 109 18.78 -5.92 -2.33
N GLY A 110 19.90 -5.88 -3.06
CA GLY A 110 20.06 -6.59 -4.32
C GLY A 110 19.74 -5.73 -5.54
N GLY A 111 18.87 -6.23 -6.42
CA GLY A 111 18.54 -5.65 -7.72
C GLY A 111 19.50 -6.10 -8.82
N TYR A 112 19.05 -6.03 -10.08
CA TYR A 112 19.73 -6.53 -11.28
C TYR A 112 21.25 -6.27 -11.32
N ALA A 113 21.67 -5.04 -10.99
CA ALA A 113 23.08 -4.64 -11.00
C ALA A 113 23.90 -5.35 -9.91
N ALA A 114 23.35 -5.55 -8.71
CA ALA A 114 24.04 -6.23 -7.63
C ALA A 114 24.23 -7.72 -7.93
N ASP A 115 23.21 -8.31 -8.54
CA ASP A 115 23.11 -9.74 -8.82
C ASP A 115 24.03 -10.13 -9.99
N ASN A 116 24.14 -9.26 -10.99
CA ASN A 116 25.14 -9.39 -12.06
C ASN A 116 26.55 -8.97 -11.62
N GLY A 117 26.67 -8.04 -10.67
CA GLY A 117 27.93 -7.56 -10.13
C GLY A 117 28.56 -8.49 -9.09
N GLY A 118 27.82 -9.50 -8.59
CA GLY A 118 28.23 -10.33 -7.46
C GLY A 118 28.35 -9.55 -6.15
N THR A 119 27.65 -8.41 -6.05
CA THR A 119 27.66 -7.51 -4.90
C THR A 119 26.40 -7.63 -4.03
N GLU A 120 25.41 -8.44 -4.41
CA GLU A 120 24.40 -8.90 -3.47
C GLU A 120 25.10 -9.61 -2.29
N ILE A 121 24.68 -9.25 -1.07
CA ILE A 121 25.44 -9.61 0.13
C ILE A 121 25.53 -11.13 0.31
N ALA A 122 24.45 -11.85 0.06
CA ALA A 122 24.42 -13.29 0.17
C ALA A 122 25.07 -14.00 -1.02
N ASP A 123 25.40 -13.33 -2.13
CA ASP A 123 26.19 -13.95 -3.19
C ASP A 123 27.66 -14.01 -2.82
N GLY A 124 28.23 -12.91 -2.31
CA GLY A 124 29.66 -12.80 -1.98
C GLY A 124 30.03 -13.21 -0.55
N CYS A 125 29.28 -12.77 0.48
CA CYS A 125 29.68 -12.95 1.87
C CYS A 125 29.38 -14.36 2.40
N THR A 126 30.40 -15.19 2.60
CA THR A 126 30.18 -16.61 2.99
C THR A 126 29.76 -16.84 4.44
N ASP A 127 29.84 -15.81 5.29
CA ASP A 127 29.48 -15.89 6.71
C ASP A 127 28.03 -15.43 6.96
N VAL A 128 27.15 -16.39 7.24
CA VAL A 128 25.72 -16.15 7.52
C VAL A 128 25.50 -15.17 8.68
N ASN A 129 26.35 -15.20 9.72
CA ASN A 129 26.18 -14.29 10.86
C ASN A 129 26.52 -12.85 10.47
N GLN A 130 27.49 -12.65 9.56
CA GLN A 130 27.80 -11.32 9.06
C GLN A 130 26.71 -10.78 8.13
N ILE A 131 26.09 -11.65 7.32
CA ILE A 131 24.90 -11.27 6.53
C ILE A 131 23.78 -10.80 7.48
N ALA A 132 23.44 -11.62 8.48
CA ALA A 132 22.42 -11.28 9.48
C ALA A 132 22.76 -9.97 10.20
N ALA A 133 24.01 -9.77 10.59
CA ALA A 133 24.46 -8.53 11.23
C ALA A 133 24.29 -7.29 10.33
N GLN A 134 24.41 -7.42 9.00
CA GLN A 134 24.12 -6.30 8.09
C GLN A 134 22.63 -6.00 7.99
N PHE A 135 21.77 -7.01 7.95
CA PHE A 135 20.31 -6.81 8.04
C PHE A 135 19.93 -6.14 9.36
N GLU A 136 20.43 -6.62 10.50
CA GLU A 136 20.24 -6.00 11.81
C GLU A 136 20.74 -4.55 11.84
N LYS A 137 21.89 -4.27 11.21
CA LYS A 137 22.44 -2.91 11.12
C LYS A 137 21.51 -1.97 10.37
N VAL A 138 20.93 -2.39 9.24
CA VAL A 138 19.94 -1.59 8.50
C VAL A 138 18.68 -1.37 9.34
N ILE A 139 18.14 -2.43 9.94
CA ILE A 139 16.96 -2.39 10.81
C ILE A 139 17.17 -1.40 11.95
N THR A 140 18.29 -1.48 12.66
CA THR A 140 18.55 -0.65 13.85
C THR A 140 18.95 0.77 13.51
N THR A 141 19.66 0.99 12.40
CA THR A 141 20.09 2.34 11.97
C THR A 141 18.89 3.19 11.57
N TYR A 142 17.95 2.60 10.82
CA TYR A 142 16.78 3.32 10.30
C TYR A 142 15.52 3.06 11.11
N ASP A 143 15.55 2.17 12.10
CA ASP A 143 14.39 1.70 12.87
C ASP A 143 13.25 1.28 11.93
N VAL A 144 13.54 0.44 10.94
CA VAL A 144 12.55 -0.04 9.95
C VAL A 144 11.91 -1.35 10.40
N THR A 145 10.68 -1.58 9.98
CA THR A 145 9.90 -2.79 10.32
C THR A 145 9.75 -3.76 9.16
N ARG A 146 10.34 -3.46 8.00
CA ARG A 146 10.34 -4.30 6.81
C ARG A 146 11.64 -4.14 6.03
N ILE A 147 12.18 -5.24 5.53
CA ILE A 147 13.25 -5.31 4.54
C ILE A 147 12.68 -5.92 3.26
N ASP A 148 13.08 -5.38 2.13
CA ASP A 148 12.89 -6.00 0.83
C ASP A 148 14.20 -6.63 0.34
N LEU A 149 14.09 -7.78 -0.31
CA LEU A 149 15.17 -8.54 -0.90
C LEU A 149 14.82 -8.75 -2.37
N ASP A 150 15.36 -7.89 -3.22
CA ASP A 150 15.20 -7.94 -4.66
C ASP A 150 16.23 -8.90 -5.25
N VAL A 151 15.77 -10.08 -5.66
CA VAL A 151 16.64 -11.19 -6.10
C VAL A 151 16.26 -11.59 -7.52
N GLU A 152 17.22 -11.40 -8.41
CA GLU A 152 17.11 -11.45 -9.85
C GLU A 152 18.25 -12.30 -10.46
N ASP A 153 18.14 -12.57 -11.76
CA ASP A 153 19.21 -13.10 -12.62
C ASP A 153 20.12 -14.18 -11.96
N ASN A 154 21.43 -13.91 -11.83
CA ASN A 154 22.42 -14.86 -11.34
C ASN A 154 22.17 -15.29 -9.89
N SER A 155 21.59 -14.40 -9.08
CA SER A 155 21.28 -14.66 -7.67
C SER A 155 20.13 -15.66 -7.50
N LEU A 156 19.25 -15.79 -8.51
CA LEU A 156 18.19 -16.81 -8.55
C LEU A 156 18.72 -18.23 -8.79
N THR A 157 19.95 -18.39 -9.30
CA THR A 157 20.56 -19.70 -9.56
C THR A 157 21.76 -20.00 -8.66
N ASN A 158 22.23 -19.03 -7.89
CA ASN A 158 23.25 -19.20 -6.87
C ASN A 158 22.70 -19.92 -5.62
N THR A 159 22.54 -21.24 -5.70
CA THR A 159 21.98 -22.07 -4.62
C THR A 159 22.66 -21.87 -3.25
N ALA A 160 23.98 -21.64 -3.22
CA ALA A 160 24.71 -21.37 -1.99
C ALA A 160 24.41 -19.97 -1.43
N GLY A 161 24.20 -18.98 -2.28
CA GLY A 161 23.77 -17.63 -1.87
C GLY A 161 22.34 -17.65 -1.33
N ILE A 162 21.42 -18.29 -2.04
CA ILE A 162 20.02 -18.48 -1.63
C ILE A 162 19.92 -19.11 -0.24
N ASP A 163 20.65 -20.19 0.02
CA ASP A 163 20.64 -20.86 1.33
C ASP A 163 21.21 -19.96 2.45
N ARG A 164 22.31 -19.24 2.20
CA ARG A 164 22.88 -18.30 3.16
C ARG A 164 21.91 -17.15 3.47
N ARG A 165 21.27 -16.57 2.45
CA ARG A 165 20.29 -15.49 2.60
C ARG A 165 19.14 -15.91 3.51
N ASN A 166 18.55 -17.07 3.25
CA ASN A 166 17.44 -17.59 4.04
C ASN A 166 17.84 -17.97 5.48
N LYS A 167 19.06 -18.50 5.70
CA LYS A 167 19.57 -18.71 7.05
C LYS A 167 19.77 -17.39 7.80
N ALA A 168 20.26 -16.36 7.13
CA ALA A 168 20.44 -15.03 7.73
C ALA A 168 19.09 -14.40 8.09
N ILE A 169 18.08 -14.49 7.22
CA ILE A 169 16.70 -14.07 7.52
C ILE A 169 16.22 -14.70 8.82
N LYS A 170 16.35 -16.03 8.96
CA LYS A 170 15.92 -16.74 10.17
C LYS A 170 16.64 -16.25 11.44
N LEU A 171 17.94 -15.98 11.36
CA LEU A 171 18.69 -15.41 12.48
C LEU A 171 18.16 -14.03 12.88
N VAL A 172 17.85 -13.18 11.90
CA VAL A 172 17.33 -11.83 12.16
C VAL A 172 15.91 -11.87 12.72
N GLU A 173 15.07 -12.82 12.29
CA GLU A 173 13.75 -13.03 12.89
C GLU A 173 13.84 -13.41 14.37
N ASP A 174 14.73 -14.33 14.71
CA ASP A 174 14.96 -14.76 16.10
C ASP A 174 15.53 -13.62 16.95
N TRP A 175 16.49 -12.89 16.40
CA TRP A 175 17.03 -11.69 17.03
C TRP A 175 15.94 -10.64 17.26
N ALA A 176 15.11 -10.36 16.26
CA ALA A 176 14.04 -9.36 16.38
C ALA A 176 13.05 -9.77 17.47
N ALA A 177 12.60 -11.03 17.47
CA ALA A 177 11.71 -11.56 18.50
C ALA A 177 12.32 -11.46 19.90
N ALA A 178 13.60 -11.83 20.06
CA ALA A 178 14.31 -11.74 21.34
C ALA A 178 14.46 -10.30 21.86
N ASN A 179 14.46 -9.32 20.95
CA ASN A 179 14.60 -7.90 21.26
C ASN A 179 13.25 -7.14 21.26
N GLY A 180 12.11 -7.85 21.21
CA GLY A 180 10.78 -7.24 21.22
C GLY A 180 10.49 -6.39 19.97
N ARG A 181 11.15 -6.69 18.85
CA ARG A 181 10.96 -6.05 17.55
C ARG A 181 10.09 -6.93 16.65
N THR A 182 9.36 -6.28 15.75
CA THR A 182 8.69 -6.93 14.62
C THR A 182 9.43 -6.55 13.36
N ILE A 183 9.75 -7.54 12.54
CA ILE A 183 10.38 -7.37 11.23
C ILE A 183 9.64 -8.23 10.21
N GLN A 184 9.41 -7.67 9.04
CA GLN A 184 8.89 -8.37 7.87
C GLN A 184 9.96 -8.50 6.80
N PHE A 185 10.02 -9.65 6.13
CA PHE A 185 10.86 -9.83 4.94
C PHE A 185 9.98 -9.97 3.70
N VAL A 186 10.30 -9.16 2.69
CA VAL A 186 9.74 -9.24 1.33
C VAL A 186 10.79 -9.86 0.42
N TYR A 187 10.36 -10.77 -0.43
CA TYR A 187 11.14 -11.14 -1.62
C TYR A 187 10.50 -10.48 -2.83
N THR A 188 11.23 -9.60 -3.50
CA THR A 188 10.87 -9.13 -4.84
C THR A 188 11.57 -10.03 -5.87
N LEU A 189 10.79 -10.64 -6.76
CA LEU A 189 11.27 -11.69 -7.66
C LEU A 189 10.71 -11.51 -9.09
N PRO A 190 11.53 -11.80 -10.13
CA PRO A 190 11.03 -11.93 -11.49
C PRO A 190 9.96 -13.01 -11.61
N THR A 191 8.96 -12.78 -12.46
CA THR A 191 7.88 -13.74 -12.70
C THR A 191 7.66 -13.99 -14.19
N THR A 192 7.03 -15.12 -14.50
CA THR A 192 6.37 -15.31 -15.81
C THR A 192 4.92 -14.84 -15.72
N THR A 193 4.22 -14.80 -16.85
CA THR A 193 2.76 -14.57 -16.91
C THR A 193 1.92 -15.64 -16.20
N ALA A 194 2.54 -16.74 -15.74
CA ALA A 194 1.89 -17.85 -15.04
C ALA A 194 2.44 -18.10 -13.61
N GLY A 195 3.14 -17.12 -13.03
CA GLY A 195 3.77 -17.21 -11.70
C GLY A 195 5.29 -17.33 -11.79
N LEU A 196 5.94 -17.56 -10.66
CA LEU A 196 7.41 -17.61 -10.61
C LEU A 196 7.94 -18.76 -11.47
N ALA A 197 9.05 -18.52 -12.17
CA ALA A 197 9.84 -19.59 -12.74
C ALA A 197 10.42 -20.50 -11.63
N ASP A 198 10.91 -21.68 -12.00
CA ASP A 198 11.46 -22.64 -11.03
C ASP A 198 12.64 -22.08 -10.23
N SER A 199 13.42 -21.16 -10.80
CA SER A 199 14.53 -20.46 -10.14
C SER A 199 14.03 -19.55 -9.01
N GLY A 200 13.02 -18.70 -9.28
CA GLY A 200 12.34 -17.90 -8.25
C GLY A 200 11.69 -18.77 -7.18
N LEU A 201 11.04 -19.86 -7.59
CA LEU A 201 10.42 -20.80 -6.65
C LEU A 201 11.46 -21.54 -5.78
N ALA A 202 12.68 -21.76 -6.27
CA ALA A 202 13.77 -22.33 -5.49
C ALA A 202 14.19 -21.43 -4.31
N VAL A 203 14.11 -20.11 -4.47
CA VAL A 203 14.34 -19.15 -3.37
C VAL A 203 13.35 -19.38 -2.24
N LEU A 204 12.05 -19.47 -2.56
CA LEU A 204 10.99 -19.70 -1.57
C LEU A 204 11.04 -21.11 -0.95
N ARG A 205 11.36 -22.14 -1.74
CA ARG A 205 11.57 -23.51 -1.22
C ARG A 205 12.72 -23.54 -0.20
N SER A 206 13.81 -22.82 -0.47
CA SER A 206 14.93 -22.68 0.48
C SER A 206 14.52 -21.91 1.75
N ALA A 207 13.68 -20.87 1.64
CA ALA A 207 13.15 -20.16 2.79
C ALA A 207 12.35 -21.10 3.71
N VAL A 208 11.43 -21.88 3.14
CA VAL A 208 10.67 -22.92 3.87
C VAL A 208 11.61 -23.93 4.54
N ALA A 209 12.62 -24.43 3.82
CA ALA A 209 13.57 -25.40 4.36
C ALA A 209 14.39 -24.86 5.55
N ASN A 210 14.67 -23.55 5.56
CA ASN A 210 15.41 -22.87 6.62
C ASN A 210 14.50 -22.27 7.71
N ASN A 211 13.18 -22.48 7.62
CA ASN A 211 12.17 -21.86 8.49
C ASN A 211 12.19 -20.33 8.49
N ALA A 212 12.72 -19.71 7.43
CA ALA A 212 12.68 -18.26 7.23
C ALA A 212 11.25 -17.85 6.85
N ARG A 213 10.66 -16.92 7.61
CA ARG A 213 9.33 -16.39 7.33
C ARG A 213 9.42 -15.29 6.27
N ILE A 214 8.92 -15.60 5.09
CA ILE A 214 8.68 -14.61 4.05
C ILE A 214 7.26 -14.09 4.22
N ASP A 215 7.14 -12.79 4.49
CA ASP A 215 5.86 -12.14 4.75
C ASP A 215 5.15 -11.76 3.46
N ILE A 216 5.90 -11.29 2.45
CA ILE A 216 5.38 -10.92 1.13
C ILE A 216 6.30 -11.47 0.04
N VAL A 217 5.71 -12.04 -1.01
CA VAL A 217 6.35 -12.37 -2.29
C VAL A 217 5.82 -11.39 -3.31
N ASN A 218 6.66 -10.42 -3.66
CA ASN A 218 6.35 -9.31 -4.53
C ASN A 218 6.82 -9.64 -5.97
N GLN A 219 5.89 -9.76 -6.91
CA GLN A 219 6.19 -10.18 -8.28
C GLN A 219 6.51 -8.98 -9.15
N MET A 220 7.62 -9.03 -9.89
CA MET A 220 7.90 -8.09 -10.98
C MET A 220 7.18 -8.53 -12.25
N THR A 221 6.00 -7.97 -12.52
CA THR A 221 5.08 -8.36 -13.60
C THR A 221 5.33 -7.60 -14.90
N PHE A 222 6.61 -7.50 -15.26
CA PHE A 222 7.14 -6.83 -16.45
C PHE A 222 8.43 -7.54 -16.89
N ASP A 223 8.99 -7.14 -18.03
CA ASP A 223 10.24 -7.72 -18.55
C ASP A 223 10.15 -9.25 -18.71
N TYR A 224 9.09 -9.73 -19.36
CA TYR A 224 8.89 -11.16 -19.58
C TYR A 224 9.92 -11.75 -20.54
N TYR A 225 10.48 -10.95 -21.46
CA TYR A 225 11.52 -11.32 -22.43
C TYR A 225 11.18 -12.58 -23.27
N ASP A 226 9.91 -12.94 -23.40
CA ASP A 226 9.45 -14.17 -24.06
C ASP A 226 9.07 -13.96 -25.54
N ASN A 227 9.23 -12.72 -26.03
CA ASN A 227 8.87 -12.28 -27.38
C ASN A 227 7.39 -12.52 -27.73
N GLN A 228 6.48 -12.48 -26.75
CA GLN A 228 5.05 -12.55 -26.96
C GLN A 228 4.38 -11.17 -26.87
N PRO A 229 3.18 -11.00 -27.44
CA PRO A 229 2.36 -9.83 -27.16
C PRO A 229 1.80 -9.92 -25.73
N HIS A 230 1.94 -8.84 -24.97
CA HIS A 230 1.49 -8.78 -23.58
C HIS A 230 0.27 -7.88 -23.39
N GLN A 231 -0.56 -8.27 -22.42
CA GLN A 231 -1.65 -7.46 -21.90
C GLN A 231 -1.35 -7.23 -20.42
N MET A 232 -0.52 -6.23 -20.11
CA MET A 232 0.15 -6.15 -18.81
C MET A 232 -0.79 -6.33 -17.61
N ALA A 233 -1.93 -5.63 -17.55
CA ALA A 233 -2.87 -5.82 -16.44
C ALA A 233 -3.52 -7.22 -16.35
N ASN A 234 -3.63 -7.95 -17.45
CA ASN A 234 -4.10 -9.35 -17.44
C ASN A 234 -2.96 -10.30 -17.07
N ASP A 235 -1.76 -10.04 -17.56
CA ASP A 235 -0.56 -10.83 -17.26
C ASP A 235 -0.19 -10.74 -15.78
N THR A 236 -0.31 -9.55 -15.16
CA THR A 236 -0.23 -9.36 -13.70
C THR A 236 -1.19 -10.29 -12.96
N LYS A 237 -2.47 -10.30 -13.38
CA LYS A 237 -3.50 -11.13 -12.72
C LYS A 237 -3.23 -12.61 -12.89
N SER A 238 -2.82 -13.07 -14.08
CA SER A 238 -2.52 -14.48 -14.31
C SER A 238 -1.25 -14.91 -13.57
N ALA A 239 -0.22 -14.06 -13.55
CA ALA A 239 1.01 -14.29 -12.79
C ALA A 239 0.73 -14.43 -11.30
N SER A 240 -0.13 -13.58 -10.74
CA SER A 240 -0.49 -13.67 -9.31
C SER A 240 -1.39 -14.84 -8.97
N ASN A 241 -2.29 -15.28 -9.87
CA ASN A 241 -3.02 -16.53 -9.68
C ASN A 241 -2.08 -17.76 -9.71
N GLY A 242 -1.07 -17.72 -10.58
CA GLY A 242 0.00 -18.71 -10.65
C GLY A 242 0.80 -18.76 -9.35
N LEU A 243 1.26 -17.61 -8.86
CA LEU A 243 1.96 -17.51 -7.59
C LEU A 243 1.08 -17.97 -6.42
N HIS A 244 -0.19 -17.60 -6.38
CA HIS A 244 -1.13 -18.07 -5.34
C HIS A 244 -1.15 -19.60 -5.28
N SER A 245 -1.23 -20.25 -6.44
CA SER A 245 -1.19 -21.72 -6.54
C SER A 245 0.15 -22.31 -6.09
N GLN A 246 1.27 -21.65 -6.37
CA GLN A 246 2.59 -22.05 -5.89
C GLN A 246 2.73 -21.88 -4.37
N LEU A 247 2.26 -20.76 -3.82
CA LEU A 247 2.24 -20.51 -2.37
C LEU A 247 1.32 -21.50 -1.64
N GLN A 248 0.21 -21.92 -2.25
CA GLN A 248 -0.66 -22.96 -1.67
C GLN A 248 0.06 -24.30 -1.52
N GLN A 249 0.99 -24.64 -2.44
CA GLN A 249 1.81 -25.84 -2.36
C GLN A 249 2.89 -25.71 -1.28
N LEU A 250 3.51 -24.53 -1.14
CA LEU A 250 4.55 -24.26 -0.14
C LEU A 250 3.98 -24.16 1.28
N TYR A 251 2.77 -23.60 1.42
CA TYR A 251 2.12 -23.30 2.70
C TYR A 251 0.71 -23.90 2.76
N PRO A 252 0.57 -25.24 2.76
CA PRO A 252 -0.73 -25.92 2.67
C PRO A 252 -1.67 -25.66 3.87
N SER A 253 -1.14 -25.15 4.98
CA SER A 253 -1.92 -24.78 6.17
C SER A 253 -2.53 -23.38 6.11
N LYS A 254 -2.09 -22.52 5.19
CA LYS A 254 -2.66 -21.17 5.03
C LYS A 254 -3.95 -21.23 4.22
N THR A 255 -4.89 -20.37 4.59
CA THR A 255 -6.12 -20.15 3.82
C THR A 255 -5.82 -19.36 2.55
N SER A 256 -6.70 -19.46 1.55
CA SER A 256 -6.58 -18.69 0.30
C SER A 256 -6.41 -17.19 0.54
N GLN A 257 -7.13 -16.61 1.52
CA GLN A 257 -7.00 -15.18 1.84
C GLN A 257 -5.63 -14.84 2.42
N GLN A 258 -5.11 -15.69 3.31
CA GLN A 258 -3.77 -15.50 3.86
C GLN A 258 -2.68 -15.60 2.79
N LEU A 259 -2.87 -16.44 1.77
CA LEU A 259 -1.96 -16.54 0.63
C LEU A 259 -2.04 -15.31 -0.27
N TRP A 260 -3.24 -14.78 -0.53
CA TRP A 260 -3.39 -13.50 -1.25
C TRP A 260 -2.72 -12.35 -0.49
N SER A 261 -2.88 -12.30 0.83
CA SER A 261 -2.19 -11.32 1.68
C SER A 261 -0.69 -11.60 1.89
N MET A 262 -0.11 -12.56 1.16
CA MET A 262 1.34 -12.71 0.99
C MET A 262 1.81 -12.27 -0.39
N ILE A 263 0.92 -11.88 -1.31
CA ILE A 263 1.31 -11.48 -2.67
C ILE A 263 1.49 -9.96 -2.70
N GLY A 264 2.57 -9.52 -3.33
CA GLY A 264 2.76 -8.16 -3.81
C GLY A 264 2.92 -8.14 -5.33
N VAL A 265 2.72 -6.98 -5.94
CA VAL A 265 3.00 -6.76 -7.37
C VAL A 265 3.79 -5.46 -7.55
N THR A 266 4.92 -5.56 -8.25
CA THR A 266 5.68 -4.43 -8.80
C THR A 266 5.48 -4.40 -10.31
N GLU A 267 4.96 -3.29 -10.81
CA GLU A 267 4.86 -3.03 -12.26
C GLU A 267 6.07 -2.20 -12.72
N MET A 268 6.45 -2.25 -14.01
CA MET A 268 7.33 -1.23 -14.58
C MET A 268 6.47 -0.25 -15.37
N VAL A 269 6.32 0.98 -14.87
CA VAL A 269 5.36 1.94 -15.43
C VAL A 269 5.75 2.39 -16.84
N GLY A 270 4.78 2.42 -17.75
CA GLY A 270 5.01 2.74 -19.16
C GLY A 270 5.77 1.64 -19.91
N ILE A 271 6.70 2.02 -20.78
CA ILE A 271 7.49 1.10 -21.61
C ILE A 271 8.63 0.53 -20.75
N ASP A 272 8.72 -0.79 -20.64
CA ASP A 272 9.77 -1.47 -19.89
C ASP A 272 11.08 -1.64 -20.70
N ASP A 273 11.98 -2.49 -20.21
CA ASP A 273 13.29 -2.73 -20.81
C ASP A 273 13.20 -3.61 -22.07
N PHE A 274 12.18 -4.48 -22.16
CA PHE A 274 11.89 -5.23 -23.38
C PHE A 274 11.42 -4.31 -24.52
N GLY A 275 10.64 -3.28 -24.19
CA GLY A 275 10.25 -2.21 -25.09
C GLY A 275 8.75 -2.18 -25.39
N ALA A 276 8.33 -1.48 -26.45
CA ALA A 276 6.91 -1.11 -26.65
C ALA A 276 5.90 -2.28 -26.78
N ALA A 277 6.36 -3.52 -26.86
CA ALA A 277 5.50 -4.71 -26.79
C ALA A 277 5.01 -5.00 -25.36
N GLU A 278 5.77 -4.55 -24.35
CA GLU A 278 5.43 -4.58 -22.94
C GLU A 278 5.33 -3.12 -22.47
N THR A 279 4.09 -2.60 -22.44
CA THR A 279 3.81 -1.23 -22.04
C THR A 279 2.70 -1.21 -21.02
N PHE A 280 3.04 -0.95 -19.77
CA PHE A 280 2.09 -0.79 -18.69
C PHE A 280 1.49 0.61 -18.72
N THR A 281 0.25 0.72 -19.18
CA THR A 281 -0.41 2.01 -19.35
C THR A 281 -1.10 2.51 -18.08
N VAL A 282 -1.46 3.79 -18.05
CA VAL A 282 -2.32 4.36 -16.98
C VAL A 282 -3.65 3.62 -16.86
N ALA A 283 -4.18 3.06 -17.96
CA ALA A 283 -5.39 2.23 -17.92
C ALA A 283 -5.12 0.88 -17.23
N ASP A 284 -3.96 0.27 -17.47
CA ASP A 284 -3.54 -0.95 -16.79
C ASP A 284 -3.40 -0.74 -15.28
N ALA A 285 -2.80 0.39 -14.86
CA ALA A 285 -2.72 0.77 -13.45
C ALA A 285 -4.08 0.78 -12.77
N ASN A 286 -5.09 1.37 -13.39
CA ASN A 286 -6.45 1.38 -12.82
C ASN A 286 -7.03 -0.04 -12.70
N ALA A 287 -6.80 -0.88 -13.71
CA ALA A 287 -7.27 -2.27 -13.71
C ALA A 287 -6.57 -3.12 -12.64
N VAL A 288 -5.25 -2.94 -12.46
CA VAL A 288 -4.46 -3.63 -11.42
C VAL A 288 -4.83 -3.13 -10.04
N TYR A 289 -4.94 -1.82 -9.82
CA TYR A 289 -5.38 -1.23 -8.56
C TYR A 289 -6.70 -1.82 -8.09
N SER A 290 -7.70 -1.83 -8.97
CA SER A 290 -9.01 -2.38 -8.64
C SER A 290 -8.93 -3.86 -8.30
N TRP A 291 -8.21 -4.64 -9.10
CA TRP A 291 -8.09 -6.08 -8.87
C TRP A 291 -7.36 -6.37 -7.56
N ALA A 292 -6.23 -5.72 -7.31
CA ALA A 292 -5.43 -5.84 -6.10
C ALA A 292 -6.25 -5.53 -4.84
N SER A 293 -7.02 -4.44 -4.88
CA SER A 293 -7.93 -4.04 -3.80
C SER A 293 -9.03 -5.08 -3.53
N GLN A 294 -9.55 -5.72 -4.60
CA GLN A 294 -10.58 -6.76 -4.47
C GLN A 294 -10.03 -8.09 -3.95
N GLN A 295 -8.82 -8.48 -4.38
CA GLN A 295 -8.19 -9.72 -3.92
C GLN A 295 -7.63 -9.59 -2.49
N GLY A 296 -7.28 -8.38 -2.07
CA GLY A 296 -6.65 -8.13 -0.77
C GLY A 296 -5.20 -8.60 -0.74
N ILE A 297 -4.45 -8.29 -1.81
CA ILE A 297 -3.00 -8.49 -1.85
C ILE A 297 -2.30 -7.55 -0.86
N ALA A 298 -1.07 -7.84 -0.46
CA ALA A 298 -0.37 -7.07 0.58
C ALA A 298 0.24 -5.77 0.05
N GLU A 299 0.76 -5.78 -1.18
CA GLU A 299 1.60 -4.70 -1.69
C GLU A 299 1.32 -4.40 -3.15
N LEU A 300 1.20 -3.10 -3.47
CA LEU A 300 1.38 -2.57 -4.80
C LEU A 300 2.66 -1.75 -4.81
N SER A 301 3.44 -1.91 -5.87
CA SER A 301 4.66 -1.15 -6.09
C SER A 301 4.82 -0.90 -7.59
N PHE A 302 5.81 -0.10 -7.94
CA PHE A 302 6.30 -0.03 -9.31
C PHE A 302 7.76 0.40 -9.36
N TRP A 303 8.42 0.04 -10.45
CA TRP A 303 9.70 0.56 -10.90
C TRP A 303 9.47 1.71 -11.90
N ALA A 304 9.78 2.96 -11.57
CA ALA A 304 10.18 3.50 -10.27
C ALA A 304 9.59 4.90 -10.12
N LEU A 305 9.64 5.48 -8.93
CA LEU A 305 9.05 6.80 -8.62
C LEU A 305 9.53 7.86 -9.62
N GLN A 306 10.83 7.88 -9.90
CA GLN A 306 11.44 8.81 -10.85
C GLN A 306 10.95 8.65 -12.30
N ARG A 307 10.44 7.47 -12.66
CA ARG A 307 9.88 7.18 -13.97
C ARG A 307 8.45 7.71 -14.14
N ASP A 308 7.76 8.11 -13.08
CA ASP A 308 6.32 8.45 -13.11
C ASP A 308 6.03 9.85 -13.69
N ASN A 309 6.40 10.06 -14.95
CA ASN A 309 6.12 11.27 -15.71
C ASN A 309 6.16 11.02 -17.23
N GLY A 310 5.45 11.88 -17.98
CA GLY A 310 5.31 11.76 -19.43
C GLY A 310 6.39 12.49 -20.25
N GLY A 311 7.59 12.67 -19.71
CA GLY A 311 8.64 13.50 -20.31
C GLY A 311 9.32 12.94 -21.56
N CYS A 312 9.19 11.63 -21.85
CA CYS A 312 9.91 10.96 -22.94
C CYS A 312 9.09 9.95 -23.76
N PRO A 313 7.98 10.34 -24.42
CA PRO A 313 7.20 9.39 -25.21
C PRO A 313 8.03 8.62 -26.25
N GLY A 314 7.94 7.29 -26.23
CA GLY A 314 8.64 6.37 -27.13
C GLY A 314 9.98 5.84 -26.61
N THR A 315 10.42 6.21 -25.41
CA THR A 315 11.66 5.71 -24.79
C THR A 315 11.37 4.54 -23.85
N GLY A 316 11.84 3.33 -24.17
CA GLY A 316 11.80 2.18 -23.26
C GLY A 316 12.90 2.25 -22.20
N GLY A 317 12.67 1.61 -21.05
CA GLY A 317 13.70 1.40 -20.03
C GLY A 317 14.35 2.65 -19.44
N SER A 318 13.70 3.82 -19.51
CA SER A 318 14.31 5.06 -18.98
C SER A 318 14.19 5.16 -17.47
N ASP A 319 15.27 5.50 -16.78
CA ASP A 319 15.30 5.81 -15.33
C ASP A 319 14.52 7.11 -14.97
N THR A 320 14.27 7.98 -15.94
CA THR A 320 13.81 9.36 -15.66
C THR A 320 12.38 9.65 -16.10
N CYS A 321 11.73 8.71 -16.77
CA CYS A 321 10.38 8.84 -17.32
C CYS A 321 9.87 7.50 -17.83
N SER A 322 8.56 7.37 -17.99
CA SER A 322 7.91 6.09 -18.26
C SER A 322 7.92 5.68 -19.74
N GLY A 323 8.34 6.56 -20.65
CA GLY A 323 8.23 6.27 -22.07
C GLY A 323 6.85 6.49 -22.69
N ILE A 324 5.84 6.88 -21.93
CA ILE A 324 4.47 7.12 -22.44
C ILE A 324 4.01 8.56 -22.21
N SER A 325 2.94 8.97 -22.90
CA SER A 325 2.27 10.23 -22.57
C SER A 325 1.37 10.04 -21.36
N GLN A 326 1.64 10.77 -20.29
CA GLN A 326 0.89 10.78 -19.03
C GLN A 326 1.10 12.11 -18.30
N GLY A 327 0.29 12.38 -17.28
CA GLY A 327 0.60 13.37 -16.26
C GLY A 327 1.73 12.93 -15.33
N THR A 328 2.44 13.90 -14.76
CA THR A 328 3.40 13.63 -13.68
C THR A 328 2.65 13.06 -12.47
N TRP A 329 3.15 11.94 -11.94
CA TRP A 329 2.60 11.23 -10.79
C TRP A 329 1.28 10.48 -11.02
N ASP A 330 0.85 10.29 -12.27
CA ASP A 330 -0.42 9.61 -12.58
C ASP A 330 -0.47 8.20 -11.97
N PHE A 331 0.61 7.41 -12.09
CA PHE A 331 0.65 6.07 -11.51
C PHE A 331 0.65 6.10 -9.98
N SER A 332 1.43 7.00 -9.38
CA SER A 332 1.47 7.23 -7.93
C SER A 332 0.09 7.59 -7.38
N HIS A 333 -0.63 8.50 -8.04
CA HIS A 333 -1.96 8.91 -7.64
C HIS A 333 -3.00 7.78 -7.75
N ILE A 334 -2.85 6.89 -8.75
CA ILE A 334 -3.73 5.73 -8.91
C ILE A 334 -3.52 4.71 -7.80
N PHE A 335 -2.26 4.40 -7.44
CA PHE A 335 -1.97 3.38 -6.43
C PHE A 335 -1.97 3.90 -4.99
N ALA A 336 -1.78 5.20 -4.75
CA ALA A 336 -1.75 5.78 -3.39
C ALA A 336 -2.94 5.37 -2.48
N PRO A 337 -4.20 5.33 -2.96
CA PRO A 337 -5.34 4.91 -2.14
C PRO A 337 -5.32 3.44 -1.70
N PHE A 338 -4.44 2.59 -2.28
CA PHE A 338 -4.30 1.18 -1.88
C PHE A 338 -3.82 1.05 -0.44
N THR A 339 -3.04 2.04 0.03
CA THR A 339 -2.54 2.06 1.40
C THR A 339 -3.66 2.17 2.41
N SER A 340 -3.93 1.09 3.15
CA SER A 340 -5.04 1.00 4.10
C SER A 340 -4.76 0.00 5.23
N GLY A 341 -5.46 0.15 6.36
CA GLY A 341 -5.39 -0.82 7.48
C GLY A 341 -4.39 -0.51 8.61
N GLY A 342 -3.95 0.75 8.77
CA GLY A 342 -3.10 1.15 9.90
C GLY A 342 -3.87 1.31 11.22
N GLY A 343 -3.97 0.25 12.01
CA GLY A 343 -4.49 0.29 13.38
C GLY A 343 -3.96 -0.89 14.21
N THR A 344 -3.38 -0.60 15.37
CA THR A 344 -2.84 -1.61 16.31
C THR A 344 -3.91 -2.63 16.75
N PRO A 345 -3.59 -3.94 16.89
CA PRO A 345 -4.54 -4.93 17.39
C PRO A 345 -4.74 -4.77 18.90
N GLY A 346 -5.77 -4.01 19.31
CA GLY A 346 -6.27 -4.00 20.67
C GLY A 346 -7.28 -5.14 20.88
N SER A 347 -6.94 -6.12 21.72
CA SER A 347 -7.81 -7.23 22.13
C SER A 347 -9.13 -6.72 22.74
N PRO A 348 -10.32 -7.20 22.33
CA PRO A 348 -11.60 -6.68 22.83
C PRO A 348 -11.95 -7.29 24.18
N THR A 349 -12.04 -6.46 25.22
CA THR A 349 -12.77 -6.80 26.46
C THR A 349 -14.19 -6.24 26.37
N PRO A 350 -15.25 -7.07 26.48
CA PRO A 350 -16.63 -6.61 26.32
C PRO A 350 -17.16 -6.02 27.62
N THR A 351 -17.62 -4.77 27.59
CA THR A 351 -18.45 -4.22 28.68
C THR A 351 -19.85 -3.93 28.13
N LYS A 352 -20.83 -4.67 28.65
CA LYS A 352 -22.27 -4.45 28.46
C LYS A 352 -22.66 -3.05 28.92
N SER A 353 -23.47 -2.35 28.15
CA SER A 353 -24.34 -1.31 28.70
C SER A 353 -25.69 -1.26 27.98
N THR A 354 -26.71 -1.08 28.79
CA THR A 354 -28.13 -1.33 28.59
C THR A 354 -28.86 -0.13 27.98
N SER A 355 -29.76 -0.40 27.03
CA SER A 355 -30.74 0.53 26.49
C SER A 355 -31.83 0.89 27.52
N PRO A 356 -32.45 2.07 27.39
CA PRO A 356 -33.89 2.15 27.64
C PRO A 356 -34.66 2.74 26.45
N SER A 357 -35.84 2.14 26.27
CA SER A 357 -36.89 2.44 25.30
C SER A 357 -37.80 3.58 25.79
N ALA A 358 -38.34 4.38 24.89
CA ALA A 358 -39.54 5.20 25.15
C ALA A 358 -40.44 5.30 23.90
N SER A 359 -41.74 5.40 24.16
CA SER A 359 -42.87 4.97 23.34
C SER A 359 -43.66 6.12 22.69
N ARG A 360 -44.06 5.88 21.43
CA ARG A 360 -45.20 6.32 20.57
C ARG A 360 -46.24 7.36 21.03
N SER A 361 -46.72 8.21 20.08
CA SER A 361 -48.08 8.19 19.48
C SER A 361 -48.32 9.27 18.37
N PRO A 362 -49.40 9.20 17.53
CA PRO A 362 -49.35 9.45 16.07
C PRO A 362 -50.32 10.52 15.49
N SER A 363 -50.10 10.92 14.22
CA SER A 363 -51.06 11.37 13.16
C SER A 363 -50.26 11.95 11.98
N ALA A 364 -50.62 11.91 10.69
CA ALA A 364 -51.64 11.26 9.85
C ALA A 364 -51.08 11.22 8.40
N SER A 365 -51.49 10.24 7.58
CA SER A 365 -51.02 10.01 6.20
C SER A 365 -51.57 11.00 5.15
N PRO A 366 -50.84 11.15 4.03
CA PRO A 366 -51.36 10.68 2.74
C PRO A 366 -50.40 9.71 2.00
N SER A 367 -50.97 8.77 1.24
CA SER A 367 -50.32 7.74 0.38
C SER A 367 -49.80 8.30 -0.96
N PRO A 368 -49.06 7.52 -1.78
CA PRO A 368 -47.82 6.80 -1.50
C PRO A 368 -46.72 7.20 -2.51
N SER A 369 -45.55 7.66 -2.07
CA SER A 369 -44.32 7.53 -2.87
C SER A 369 -43.69 6.19 -2.56
N ARG A 370 -43.30 5.42 -3.59
CA ARG A 370 -42.54 4.17 -3.45
C ARG A 370 -41.46 4.32 -2.37
N SER A 371 -41.58 3.58 -1.27
CA SER A 371 -40.62 3.61 -0.17
C SER A 371 -39.31 2.94 -0.60
N THR A 372 -38.25 3.73 -0.61
CA THR A 372 -36.86 3.30 -0.43
C THR A 372 -36.72 2.59 0.94
N GLY A 373 -35.78 1.64 1.06
CA GLY A 373 -35.56 0.91 2.31
C GLY A 373 -34.94 1.79 3.42
N PRO A 374 -34.17 1.24 4.37
CA PRO A 374 -33.74 1.97 5.57
C PRO A 374 -33.15 3.35 5.24
N GLY A 375 -33.82 4.43 5.69
CA GLY A 375 -33.33 5.81 5.80
C GLY A 375 -32.85 6.54 4.53
N LEU A 376 -32.57 5.85 3.42
CA LEU A 376 -32.11 6.45 2.17
C LEU A 376 -33.27 7.16 1.49
N THR A 377 -33.13 8.45 1.21
CA THR A 377 -34.18 9.26 0.58
C THR A 377 -33.67 9.91 -0.69
N ASN A 378 -34.59 10.27 -1.60
CA ASN A 378 -34.27 10.92 -2.87
C ASN A 378 -33.16 10.19 -3.66
N GLY A 379 -33.22 8.86 -3.71
CA GLY A 379 -32.29 8.04 -4.51
C GLY A 379 -32.54 8.11 -6.01
N ASN A 380 -33.70 8.63 -6.43
CA ASN A 380 -34.07 8.92 -7.82
C ASN A 380 -33.86 10.40 -8.20
N PHE A 381 -33.31 11.23 -7.30
CA PHE A 381 -32.91 12.62 -7.56
C PHE A 381 -34.01 13.59 -8.06
N GLU A 382 -35.28 13.19 -8.07
CA GLU A 382 -36.40 14.01 -8.55
C GLU A 382 -36.62 15.27 -7.70
N ALA A 383 -36.29 15.21 -6.41
CA ALA A 383 -36.39 16.34 -5.49
C ALA A 383 -35.18 17.30 -5.56
N GLY A 384 -34.27 17.11 -6.52
CA GLY A 384 -33.01 17.85 -6.59
C GLY A 384 -31.87 17.07 -5.93
N LEU A 385 -30.77 17.75 -5.57
CA LEU A 385 -29.61 17.06 -4.99
C LEU A 385 -29.83 16.68 -3.52
N ALA A 386 -30.42 17.56 -2.71
CA ALA A 386 -30.60 17.32 -1.27
C ALA A 386 -31.48 16.07 -1.02
N PRO A 387 -31.15 15.21 -0.04
CA PRO A 387 -30.12 15.38 1.00
C PRO A 387 -28.74 14.83 0.64
N TRP A 388 -28.48 14.50 -0.63
CA TRP A 388 -27.12 14.16 -1.08
C TRP A 388 -26.23 15.41 -1.05
N THR A 389 -24.95 15.19 -0.77
CA THR A 389 -23.94 16.24 -0.65
C THR A 389 -22.66 15.85 -1.39
N GLY A 390 -21.98 16.82 -1.99
CA GLY A 390 -20.68 16.64 -2.63
C GLY A 390 -20.32 17.85 -3.49
N GLY A 391 -19.05 18.26 -3.48
CA GLY A 391 -18.60 19.54 -4.06
C GLY A 391 -18.78 19.64 -5.57
N LEU A 392 -18.72 18.50 -6.26
CA LEU A 392 -18.86 18.39 -7.72
C LEU A 392 -20.13 17.64 -8.13
N CYS A 393 -21.12 17.61 -7.24
CA CYS A 393 -22.38 16.90 -7.42
C CYS A 393 -23.50 17.86 -7.81
N SER A 394 -24.29 17.49 -8.80
CA SER A 394 -25.46 18.23 -9.26
C SER A 394 -26.52 17.28 -9.78
N VAL A 395 -27.69 17.79 -10.17
CA VAL A 395 -28.71 16.99 -10.88
C VAL A 395 -28.83 17.45 -12.32
N VAL A 396 -29.09 16.51 -13.23
CA VAL A 396 -29.30 16.75 -14.66
C VAL A 396 -30.63 16.19 -15.11
N SER A 397 -31.16 16.70 -16.23
CA SER A 397 -32.36 16.14 -16.90
C SER A 397 -32.03 15.20 -18.05
N SER A 398 -30.75 15.01 -18.37
CA SER A 398 -30.25 14.03 -19.32
C SER A 398 -28.74 13.82 -19.12
N PRO A 399 -28.22 12.59 -19.17
CA PRO A 399 -29.00 11.34 -19.26
C PRO A 399 -29.76 11.04 -17.95
N VAL A 400 -30.85 10.27 -18.06
CA VAL A 400 -31.65 9.76 -16.92
C VAL A 400 -31.96 8.29 -17.16
N HIS A 401 -32.05 7.48 -16.09
CA HIS A 401 -32.43 6.07 -16.18
C HIS A 401 -33.92 5.91 -15.89
N GLY A 402 -34.37 6.51 -14.78
CA GLY A 402 -35.75 6.60 -14.35
C GLY A 402 -36.19 8.06 -14.24
N GLY A 403 -37.50 8.31 -14.32
CA GLY A 403 -38.04 9.65 -14.07
C GLY A 403 -37.54 10.75 -15.02
N THR A 404 -37.21 11.90 -14.45
CA THR A 404 -36.81 13.13 -15.16
C THR A 404 -35.48 13.72 -14.72
N LYS A 405 -34.87 13.18 -13.65
CA LYS A 405 -33.58 13.66 -13.14
C LYS A 405 -32.66 12.51 -12.74
N ALA A 406 -31.36 12.76 -12.86
CA ALA A 406 -30.31 11.89 -12.34
C ALA A 406 -29.23 12.71 -11.65
N LEU A 407 -28.45 12.06 -10.77
CA LEU A 407 -27.23 12.62 -10.21
C LEU A 407 -26.17 12.76 -11.29
N LYS A 408 -25.42 13.86 -11.26
CA LYS A 408 -24.19 14.09 -12.00
C LYS A 408 -23.05 14.30 -11.02
N ALA A 409 -22.06 13.43 -11.06
CA ALA A 409 -20.78 13.53 -10.36
C ALA A 409 -19.69 13.89 -11.38
N ALA A 410 -19.21 15.13 -11.36
CA ALA A 410 -18.26 15.66 -12.35
C ALA A 410 -16.81 15.48 -11.89
N ALA A 411 -16.27 14.25 -11.97
CA ALA A 411 -14.90 14.00 -11.54
C ALA A 411 -13.88 14.80 -12.36
N SER A 412 -12.81 15.21 -11.71
CA SER A 412 -11.69 15.98 -12.24
C SER A 412 -10.38 15.26 -11.95
N ASN A 413 -9.26 15.81 -12.39
CA ASN A 413 -7.94 15.22 -12.10
C ASN A 413 -7.60 15.22 -10.60
N SER A 414 -8.22 16.08 -9.79
CA SER A 414 -7.91 16.21 -8.36
C SER A 414 -9.09 15.91 -7.42
N ASP A 415 -10.24 15.50 -7.95
CA ASP A 415 -11.44 15.18 -7.16
C ASP A 415 -12.28 14.12 -7.89
N ASN A 416 -12.60 13.01 -7.22
CA ASN A 416 -13.42 11.93 -7.78
C ASN A 416 -14.93 12.25 -7.84
N ALA A 417 -15.32 13.46 -7.42
CA ALA A 417 -16.69 13.96 -7.36
C ALA A 417 -17.61 13.10 -6.48
N GLN A 418 -17.16 12.76 -5.27
CA GLN A 418 -17.97 11.96 -4.37
C GLN A 418 -19.24 12.67 -3.88
N CYS A 419 -20.38 12.05 -4.21
CA CYS A 419 -21.71 12.41 -3.75
C CYS A 419 -22.16 11.41 -2.68
N SER A 420 -22.59 11.89 -1.52
CA SER A 420 -22.92 11.02 -0.39
C SER A 420 -24.16 11.45 0.39
N GLN A 421 -24.80 10.48 1.02
CA GLN A 421 -25.90 10.65 1.95
C GLN A 421 -25.63 9.81 3.20
N THR A 422 -25.80 10.41 4.38
CA THR A 422 -25.75 9.65 5.64
C THR A 422 -27.13 9.08 5.93
N VAL A 423 -27.19 7.78 6.18
CA VAL A 423 -28.41 6.98 6.23
C VAL A 423 -28.48 6.21 7.54
N ALA A 424 -29.62 6.30 8.23
CA ALA A 424 -29.89 5.50 9.41
C ALA A 424 -30.17 4.05 9.04
N VAL A 425 -29.53 3.11 9.74
CA VAL A 425 -29.64 1.67 9.52
C VAL A 425 -29.75 0.93 10.86
N GLN A 426 -30.15 -0.34 10.83
CA GLN A 426 -30.09 -1.19 12.01
C GLN A 426 -28.71 -1.82 12.13
N ALA A 427 -28.15 -1.81 13.33
CA ALA A 427 -26.93 -2.56 13.63
C ALA A 427 -27.13 -4.07 13.43
N ASN A 428 -26.05 -4.75 13.07
CA ASN A 428 -25.91 -6.18 12.83
C ASN A 428 -26.87 -6.70 11.76
N ARG A 429 -27.11 -5.87 10.75
CA ARG A 429 -27.89 -6.21 9.55
C ARG A 429 -27.05 -6.13 8.30
N THR A 430 -27.49 -6.89 7.31
CA THR A 430 -27.01 -6.83 5.94
C THR A 430 -28.08 -6.18 5.09
N TYR A 431 -27.68 -5.24 4.25
CA TYR A 431 -28.53 -4.55 3.28
C TYR A 431 -28.00 -4.76 1.87
N THR A 432 -28.88 -4.66 0.88
CA THR A 432 -28.49 -4.61 -0.53
C THR A 432 -28.56 -3.18 -1.00
N LEU A 433 -27.40 -2.62 -1.40
CA LEU A 433 -27.29 -1.30 -2.01
C LEU A 433 -27.21 -1.48 -3.53
N THR A 434 -28.07 -0.80 -4.28
CA THR A 434 -28.05 -0.77 -5.75
C THR A 434 -28.13 0.64 -6.29
N ALA A 435 -27.54 0.89 -7.44
CA ALA A 435 -27.76 2.10 -8.23
C ALA A 435 -27.62 1.77 -9.72
N TRP A 436 -28.33 2.51 -10.57
CA TRP A 436 -28.01 2.55 -11.99
C TRP A 436 -26.98 3.65 -12.21
N VAL A 437 -25.91 3.33 -12.94
CA VAL A 437 -24.81 4.26 -13.20
C VAL A 437 -24.46 4.31 -14.68
N GLN A 438 -23.97 5.45 -15.16
CA GLN A 438 -23.51 5.66 -16.53
C GLN A 438 -22.29 6.58 -16.51
N GLY A 439 -21.31 6.35 -17.39
CA GLY A 439 -20.03 7.07 -17.39
C GLY A 439 -18.83 6.16 -17.06
N GLY A 440 -17.63 6.66 -17.33
CA GLY A 440 -16.38 5.90 -17.18
C GLY A 440 -15.96 5.78 -15.71
N TYR A 441 -15.80 4.55 -15.22
CA TYR A 441 -15.37 4.22 -13.86
C TYR A 441 -16.29 4.76 -12.77
N ALA A 442 -17.53 4.25 -12.73
CA ALA A 442 -18.53 4.61 -11.73
C ALA A 442 -18.46 3.69 -10.52
N PHE A 443 -18.40 4.26 -9.32
CA PHE A 443 -18.35 3.54 -8.05
C PHE A 443 -19.62 3.74 -7.24
N LEU A 444 -20.08 2.68 -6.57
CA LEU A 444 -21.17 2.69 -5.61
C LEU A 444 -20.71 2.00 -4.33
N GLY A 445 -20.87 2.65 -3.19
CA GLY A 445 -20.45 2.06 -1.93
C GLY A 445 -21.10 2.65 -0.70
N ALA A 446 -20.72 2.10 0.45
CA ALA A 446 -21.10 2.60 1.75
C ALA A 446 -19.94 2.50 2.75
N THR A 447 -19.76 3.54 3.54
CA THR A 447 -18.87 3.56 4.71
C THR A 447 -19.65 3.16 5.95
N THR A 448 -19.18 2.15 6.65
CA THR A 448 -19.70 1.68 7.93
C THR A 448 -18.64 1.87 9.03
N GLY A 449 -18.99 1.67 10.29
CA GLY A 449 -18.02 1.60 11.38
C GLY A 449 -17.03 0.44 11.28
N ALA A 450 -17.27 -0.54 10.39
CA ALA A 450 -16.37 -1.66 10.12
C ALA A 450 -15.48 -1.45 8.88
N GLY A 451 -15.64 -0.33 8.17
CA GLY A 451 -14.93 -0.02 6.93
C GLY A 451 -15.87 0.22 5.74
N ASP A 452 -15.24 0.45 4.59
CA ASP A 452 -15.92 0.70 3.32
C ASP A 452 -16.25 -0.61 2.61
N THR A 453 -17.40 -0.64 1.94
CA THR A 453 -17.74 -1.68 0.98
C THR A 453 -18.23 -1.01 -0.30
N SER A 454 -17.80 -1.52 -1.44
CA SER A 454 -18.12 -0.91 -2.72
C SER A 454 -18.11 -1.92 -3.87
N THR A 455 -18.68 -1.49 -4.98
CA THR A 455 -18.58 -2.12 -6.28
C THR A 455 -18.43 -1.01 -7.32
N TRP A 456 -17.99 -1.36 -8.52
CA TRP A 456 -17.80 -0.38 -9.58
C TRP A 456 -17.99 -1.02 -10.95
N THR A 457 -18.13 -0.18 -11.96
CA THR A 457 -18.10 -0.59 -13.36
C THR A 457 -17.20 0.36 -14.14
N ALA A 458 -16.40 -0.19 -15.05
CA ALA A 458 -15.67 0.62 -16.03
C ALA A 458 -16.64 1.49 -16.84
N GLY A 459 -17.90 1.06 -16.96
CA GLY A 459 -19.00 1.82 -17.52
C GLY A 459 -18.73 2.35 -18.94
N GLY A 460 -19.62 3.21 -19.41
CA GLY A 460 -19.59 3.77 -20.76
C GLY A 460 -20.82 4.65 -21.01
N SER A 461 -21.28 4.71 -22.26
CA SER A 461 -22.46 5.50 -22.63
C SER A 461 -23.81 4.85 -22.28
N THR A 462 -23.84 3.67 -21.67
CA THR A 462 -25.07 2.96 -21.28
C THR A 462 -25.21 2.82 -19.76
N TRP A 463 -26.46 2.76 -19.29
CA TRP A 463 -26.77 2.51 -17.88
C TRP A 463 -26.45 1.08 -17.47
N THR A 464 -25.70 0.93 -16.38
CA THR A 464 -25.31 -0.34 -15.76
C THR A 464 -25.81 -0.37 -14.33
N LYS A 465 -26.44 -1.46 -13.91
CA LYS A 465 -26.87 -1.61 -12.51
C LYS A 465 -25.73 -2.16 -11.67
N LEU A 466 -25.30 -1.40 -10.68
CA LEU A 466 -24.39 -1.84 -9.63
C LEU A 466 -25.18 -2.41 -8.44
N THR A 467 -24.63 -3.44 -7.79
CA THR A 467 -25.21 -4.06 -6.59
C THR A 467 -24.09 -4.45 -5.63
N VAL A 468 -24.16 -4.00 -4.38
CA VAL A 468 -23.20 -4.34 -3.32
C VAL A 468 -23.93 -4.70 -2.03
N THR A 469 -23.38 -5.68 -1.31
CA THR A 469 -23.91 -6.13 -0.03
C THR A 469 -23.25 -5.33 1.10
N VAL A 470 -24.04 -4.63 1.90
CA VAL A 470 -23.57 -3.77 2.98
C VAL A 470 -23.83 -4.42 4.33
N SER A 471 -22.78 -4.86 5.02
CA SER A 471 -22.87 -5.30 6.41
C SER A 471 -22.65 -4.13 7.35
N THR A 472 -23.61 -3.84 8.23
CA THR A 472 -23.56 -2.66 9.10
C THR A 472 -22.68 -2.83 10.33
N GLY A 473 -22.33 -4.06 10.72
CA GLY A 473 -21.66 -4.31 12.00
C GLY A 473 -22.42 -3.65 13.16
N SER A 474 -21.74 -3.01 14.09
CA SER A 474 -22.40 -2.27 15.19
C SER A 474 -23.01 -0.92 14.77
N SER A 475 -22.91 -0.53 13.50
CA SER A 475 -23.31 0.81 13.03
C SER A 475 -24.83 0.98 12.99
N THR A 476 -25.34 2.07 13.55
CA THR A 476 -26.74 2.50 13.41
C THR A 476 -26.92 3.60 12.36
N SER A 477 -25.82 4.02 11.72
CA SER A 477 -25.77 4.98 10.63
C SER A 477 -24.60 4.63 9.73
N ILE A 478 -24.80 4.76 8.41
CA ILE A 478 -23.77 4.54 7.39
C ILE A 478 -23.75 5.72 6.43
N ARG A 479 -22.65 5.92 5.70
CA ARG A 479 -22.59 6.91 4.61
C ARG A 479 -22.64 6.17 3.30
N VAL A 480 -23.76 6.26 2.57
CA VAL A 480 -23.86 5.78 1.19
C VAL A 480 -23.24 6.82 0.28
N TRP A 481 -22.45 6.38 -0.70
CA TRP A 481 -21.75 7.27 -1.61
C TRP A 481 -21.66 6.71 -3.04
N ILE A 482 -21.53 7.64 -3.98
CA ILE A 482 -21.34 7.41 -5.41
C ILE A 482 -20.26 8.39 -5.87
N HIS A 483 -19.29 7.93 -6.66
CA HIS A 483 -18.26 8.80 -7.22
C HIS A 483 -17.76 8.27 -8.57
N GLY A 484 -17.06 9.13 -9.31
CA GLY A 484 -16.32 8.76 -10.52
C GLY A 484 -14.89 8.38 -10.20
N TRP A 485 -14.01 8.46 -11.20
CA TRP A 485 -12.59 8.32 -10.97
C TRP A 485 -11.84 9.57 -11.42
N TYR A 486 -10.69 9.79 -10.81
CA TYR A 486 -9.86 10.94 -11.13
C TYR A 486 -9.51 10.95 -12.63
N GLY A 487 -9.76 12.07 -13.28
CA GLY A 487 -9.48 12.25 -14.70
C GLY A 487 -10.36 11.45 -15.68
N THR A 488 -11.35 10.67 -15.21
CA THR A 488 -12.23 9.88 -16.11
C THR A 488 -13.48 10.62 -16.55
N GLY A 489 -13.69 11.83 -16.03
CA GLY A 489 -14.79 12.70 -16.40
C GLY A 489 -16.08 12.41 -15.63
N THR A 490 -17.21 12.78 -16.23
CA THR A 490 -18.50 12.75 -15.53
C THR A 490 -19.09 11.35 -15.46
N VAL A 491 -19.60 11.00 -14.28
CA VAL A 491 -20.51 9.86 -14.06
C VAL A 491 -21.88 10.33 -13.61
N TYR A 492 -22.89 9.57 -14.02
CA TYR A 492 -24.28 9.77 -13.68
C TYR A 492 -24.77 8.59 -12.86
N ALA A 493 -25.68 8.85 -11.92
CA ALA A 493 -26.34 7.81 -11.15
C ALA A 493 -27.81 8.10 -10.92
N ASP A 494 -28.59 7.04 -10.81
CA ASP A 494 -30.04 7.12 -10.68
C ASP A 494 -30.60 5.87 -9.98
N ASP A 495 -31.83 5.96 -9.50
CA ASP A 495 -32.57 4.87 -8.86
C ASP A 495 -31.75 4.16 -7.75
N VAL A 496 -31.10 4.94 -6.88
CA VAL A 496 -30.31 4.43 -5.75
C VAL A 496 -31.25 3.84 -4.70
N THR A 497 -31.05 2.58 -4.35
CA THR A 497 -31.84 1.90 -3.32
C THR A 497 -30.95 1.18 -2.32
N LEU A 498 -31.33 1.22 -1.06
CA LEU A 498 -30.77 0.42 0.02
C LEU A 498 -31.95 -0.34 0.63
N VAL A 499 -31.91 -1.67 0.66
CA VAL A 499 -33.02 -2.53 1.14
C VAL A 499 -32.58 -3.62 2.07
#